data_AF-V5GDR5-F1
#
_entry.id   AF-V5GDR5-F1
#
_cell.length_a   1.000
_cell.length_b   1.000
_cell.length_c   1.000
_cell.angle_alpha   90.00
_cell.angle_beta   90.00
_cell.angle_gamma   90.00
#
_symmetry.space_group_name_H-M   'P 1'
#
loop_
_entity.id
_entity.type
_entity.pdbx_description
1 polymer ?
#
loop_
_entity_poly.entity_id
_entity_poly.type
_entity_poly.pdbx_seq_one_letter_code
_entity_poly.pdbx_strand_id
1 'polypeptide(L)'
;MDILKAEIAKKRKLLEERELLGSEKKFFKRGELIAKEREEYKKKYYLSNERNDRTTNVTIDEDKESDVQHSILPRNEVISRLRDRGEPILLYGETEIDAFKRL
;
A
#
# COMPACT_ATOMS: atom_id res chain seq x y z
N MET A 1 21.23 -20.27 -26.13
CA MET A 1 21.28 -19.01 -26.91
C MET A 1 19.88 -18.48 -27.22
N ASP A 2 18.95 -19.32 -27.63
CA ASP A 2 17.62 -18.87 -28.09
C ASP A 2 16.70 -18.38 -26.98
N ILE A 3 16.78 -18.97 -25.78
CA ILE A 3 16.07 -18.50 -24.59
C ILE A 3 16.47 -17.06 -24.24
N LEU A 4 17.77 -16.75 -24.27
CA LEU A 4 18.29 -15.40 -24.01
C LEU A 4 17.83 -14.39 -25.08
N LYS A 5 17.83 -14.80 -26.35
CA LYS A 5 17.33 -13.95 -27.45
C LYS A 5 15.83 -13.66 -27.30
N ALA A 6 15.04 -14.65 -26.90
CA ALA A 6 13.61 -14.49 -26.63
C ALA A 6 13.36 -13.52 -25.47
N GLU A 7 14.12 -13.65 -24.38
CA GLU A 7 14.05 -12.76 -23.21
C GLU A 7 14.37 -11.30 -23.59
N ILE A 8 15.43 -11.10 -24.39
CA ILE A 8 15.84 -9.77 -24.88
C ILE A 8 14.78 -9.16 -25.79
N ALA A 9 14.21 -9.95 -26.71
CA ALA A 9 13.15 -9.48 -27.60
C ALA A 9 11.87 -9.10 -26.81
N LYS A 10 11.52 -9.90 -25.80
CA LYS A 10 10.40 -9.60 -24.89
C LYS A 10 10.61 -8.27 -24.16
N LYS A 11 11.81 -8.04 -23.62
CA LYS A 11 12.14 -6.77 -22.95
C LYS A 11 12.16 -5.58 -23.91
N ARG A 12 12.59 -5.74 -25.15
CA ARG A 12 12.52 -4.69 -26.17
C ARG A 12 11.09 -4.28 -26.50
N LYS A 13 10.20 -5.25 -26.73
CA LYS A 13 8.77 -4.98 -26.95
C LYS A 13 8.14 -4.19 -25.80
N LEU A 14 8.43 -4.57 -24.55
CA LEU A 14 7.95 -3.84 -23.38
C LEU A 14 8.43 -2.38 -23.31
N LEU A 15 9.65 -2.10 -23.78
CA LEU A 15 10.18 -0.73 -23.82
C LEU A 15 9.55 0.11 -24.93
N GLU A 16 9.22 -0.53 -26.06
CA GLU A 16 8.49 0.08 -27.18
C GLU A 16 7.03 0.39 -26.78
N GLU A 17 6.32 -0.57 -26.19
CA GLU A 17 4.95 -0.40 -25.68
C GLU A 17 4.84 0.70 -24.64
N ARG A 18 5.82 0.77 -23.73
CA ARG A 18 5.89 1.82 -22.71
C ARG A 18 6.42 3.13 -23.27
N GLU A 19 6.81 3.22 -24.53
CA GLU A 19 7.32 4.44 -25.18
C GLU A 19 8.40 5.16 -24.34
N LEU A 20 9.30 4.39 -23.71
CA LEU A 20 10.36 4.93 -22.85
C LEU A 20 11.62 5.30 -23.64
N LEU A 21 11.79 4.67 -24.81
CA LEU A 21 12.88 4.94 -25.73
C LEU A 21 12.34 5.77 -26.89
N GLY A 22 12.69 7.06 -26.92
CA GLY A 22 12.54 7.87 -28.13
C GLY A 22 13.50 7.39 -29.21
N SER A 23 13.17 7.62 -30.49
CA SER A 23 13.95 7.19 -31.66
C SER A 23 15.44 7.60 -31.62
N GLU A 24 15.77 8.64 -30.86
CA GLU A 24 17.11 9.22 -30.78
C GLU A 24 17.93 8.79 -29.55
N LYS A 25 17.28 8.24 -28.50
CA LYS A 25 17.93 7.98 -27.20
C LYS A 25 18.17 6.49 -27.01
N LYS A 26 19.39 6.11 -26.61
CA LYS A 26 19.76 4.70 -26.35
C LYS A 26 19.53 4.25 -24.90
N PHE A 27 19.27 5.20 -24.00
CA PHE A 27 19.08 4.97 -22.57
C PHE A 27 17.92 5.82 -22.06
N PHE A 28 17.34 5.40 -20.95
CA PHE A 28 16.29 6.10 -20.22
C PHE A 28 16.62 6.07 -18.73
N LYS A 29 16.09 7.02 -17.96
CA LYS A 29 16.29 7.02 -16.51
C LYS A 29 15.35 6.02 -15.87
N ARG A 30 15.82 5.25 -14.89
CA ARG A 30 14.96 4.32 -14.15
C ARG A 30 13.77 5.02 -13.46
N GLY A 31 13.91 6.29 -13.10
CA GLY A 31 12.81 7.10 -12.56
C GLY A 31 11.63 7.28 -13.54
N GLU A 32 11.91 7.39 -14.85
CA GLU A 32 10.88 7.56 -15.89
C GLU A 32 10.04 6.28 -16.05
N LEU A 33 10.70 5.12 -15.98
CA LEU A 33 10.05 3.81 -15.97
C LEU A 33 9.11 3.66 -14.76
N ILE A 34 9.59 4.02 -13.56
CA ILE A 34 8.79 3.95 -12.32
C ILE A 34 7.57 4.88 -12.39
N ALA A 35 7.72 6.07 -13.00
CA ALA A 35 6.63 7.00 -13.18
C ALA A 35 5.52 6.42 -14.06
N LYS A 36 5.87 5.83 -15.22
CA LYS A 36 4.88 5.18 -16.11
C LYS A 36 4.16 4.00 -15.45
N GLU A 37 4.89 3.16 -14.73
CA GLU A 37 4.28 2.03 -13.99
C GLU A 37 3.31 2.52 -12.90
N ARG A 38 3.65 3.61 -12.21
CA ARG A 38 2.76 4.23 -11.21
C ARG A 38 1.51 4.82 -11.85
N GLU A 39 1.62 5.44 -13.03
CA GLU A 39 0.46 5.97 -13.77
C GLU A 39 -0.46 4.85 -14.27
N GLU A 40 0.09 3.77 -14.83
CA GLU A 40 -0.68 2.58 -15.21
C GLU A 40 -1.41 1.96 -14.02
N TYR A 41 -0.71 1.81 -12.89
CA TYR A 41 -1.30 1.32 -11.65
C TYR A 41 -2.46 2.22 -11.18
N LYS A 42 -2.24 3.54 -11.14
CA LYS A 42 -3.30 4.50 -10.82
C LYS A 42 -4.48 4.35 -11.78
N LYS A 43 -4.26 4.35 -13.10
CA LYS A 43 -5.35 4.17 -14.08
C LYS A 43 -6.15 2.89 -13.86
N LYS A 44 -5.49 1.78 -13.54
CA LYS A 44 -6.15 0.48 -13.32
C LYS A 44 -6.97 0.45 -12.02
N TYR A 45 -6.45 1.02 -10.94
CA TYR A 45 -7.05 0.87 -9.60
C TYR A 45 -7.86 2.10 -9.13
N TYR A 46 -7.51 3.33 -9.51
CA TYR A 46 -8.35 4.50 -9.18
C TYR A 46 -9.68 4.48 -9.93
N LEU A 47 -9.70 4.02 -11.19
CA LEU A 47 -10.95 3.89 -11.97
C LEU A 47 -11.87 2.77 -11.42
N SER A 48 -11.31 1.82 -10.67
CA SER A 48 -12.06 0.76 -9.98
C SER A 48 -12.68 1.23 -8.66
N ASN A 49 -12.11 2.25 -8.01
CA ASN A 49 -12.59 2.74 -6.73
C ASN A 49 -13.83 3.62 -6.87
N GLU A 50 -13.96 4.40 -7.96
CA GLU A 50 -15.20 5.17 -8.21
C GLU A 50 -16.45 4.28 -8.42
N ARG A 51 -16.28 2.99 -8.74
CA ARG A 51 -17.40 2.03 -8.84
C ARG A 51 -17.73 1.31 -7.53
N ASN A 52 -16.82 1.29 -6.56
CA ASN A 52 -17.00 0.54 -5.30
C ASN A 52 -17.38 1.41 -4.09
N ASP A 53 -17.30 2.74 -4.19
CA ASP A 53 -17.70 3.67 -3.11
C ASP A 53 -19.21 3.74 -2.82
N ARG A 54 -20.03 2.83 -3.36
CA ARG A 54 -21.47 2.73 -3.04
C ARG A 54 -21.87 1.52 -2.19
N THR A 55 -20.97 0.58 -1.88
CA THR A 55 -21.38 -0.66 -1.21
C THR A 55 -20.30 -1.21 -0.27
N THR A 56 -20.05 -0.57 0.86
CA THR A 56 -19.54 -1.26 2.07
C THR A 56 -20.02 -0.59 3.36
N ASN A 57 -21.33 -0.39 3.49
CA ASN A 57 -21.97 -0.33 4.82
C ASN A 57 -22.37 -1.75 5.19
N VAL A 58 -21.45 -2.52 5.74
CA VAL A 58 -21.74 -3.84 6.33
C VAL A 58 -21.71 -3.66 7.84
N THR A 59 -22.93 -3.58 8.38
CA THR A 59 -23.29 -3.68 9.80
C THR A 59 -22.76 -5.00 10.37
N ILE A 60 -21.87 -4.93 11.35
CA ILE A 60 -21.47 -6.07 12.20
C ILE A 60 -21.46 -5.58 13.65
N ASP A 61 -22.46 -6.05 14.41
CA ASP A 61 -22.52 -6.26 15.85
C ASP A 61 -22.20 -5.10 16.81
N GLU A 62 -23.21 -4.25 17.07
CA GLU A 62 -23.15 -3.07 17.94
C GLU A 62 -23.29 -3.33 19.46
N ASP A 63 -23.46 -4.57 19.94
CA ASP A 63 -23.89 -4.79 21.34
C ASP A 63 -22.76 -5.05 22.36
N LYS A 64 -21.47 -4.95 22.00
CA LYS A 64 -20.34 -5.07 22.95
C LYS A 64 -19.25 -3.99 22.88
N GLU A 65 -19.29 -3.08 21.91
CA GLU A 65 -18.24 -2.07 21.72
C GLU A 65 -18.48 -0.73 22.43
N SER A 66 -19.71 -0.46 22.86
CA SER A 66 -20.09 0.85 23.42
C SER A 66 -19.36 1.22 24.72
N ASP A 67 -18.96 0.23 25.54
CA ASP A 67 -18.21 0.47 26.78
C ASP A 67 -16.70 0.69 26.54
N VAL A 68 -16.17 0.19 25.42
CA VAL A 68 -14.73 0.29 25.11
C VAL A 68 -14.40 1.65 24.47
N GLN A 69 -15.29 2.17 23.62
CA GLN A 69 -15.09 3.43 22.87
C GLN A 69 -14.86 4.65 23.78
N HIS A 70 -15.46 4.68 24.98
CA HIS A 70 -15.28 5.77 25.93
C HIS A 70 -13.99 5.70 26.77
N SER A 71 -13.25 4.59 26.70
CA SER A 71 -12.02 4.37 27.48
C SER A 71 -10.73 4.40 26.66
N ILE A 72 -10.79 4.57 25.34
CA ILE A 72 -9.59 4.51 24.48
C ILE A 72 -8.72 5.75 24.69
N LEU A 73 -7.51 5.56 25.24
CA LEU A 73 -6.50 6.62 25.34
C LEU A 73 -6.03 7.01 23.93
N PRO A 74 -5.68 8.29 23.70
CA PRO A 74 -5.12 8.70 22.42
C PRO A 74 -3.80 7.97 22.16
N ARG A 75 -3.57 7.58 20.90
CA ARG A 75 -2.38 6.82 20.46
C ARG A 75 -1.06 7.38 20.99
N ASN A 76 -0.90 8.70 21.05
CA ASN A 76 0.31 9.33 21.54
C ASN A 76 0.59 9.03 23.02
N GLU A 77 -0.46 8.96 23.85
CA GLU A 77 -0.32 8.56 25.26
C GLU A 77 0.02 7.09 25.40
N VAL A 78 -0.61 6.23 24.57
CA VAL A 78 -0.32 4.80 24.55
C VAL A 78 1.15 4.53 24.24
N ILE A 79 1.68 5.19 23.20
CA ILE A 79 3.09 5.11 22.80
C ILE A 79 3.99 5.59 23.94
N SER A 80 3.66 6.73 24.57
CA SER A 80 4.49 7.30 25.63
C SER A 80 4.59 6.34 26.82
N ARG A 81 3.45 5.84 27.30
CA ARG A 81 3.43 4.91 28.44
C ARG A 81 4.07 3.55 28.12
N LEU A 82 3.93 3.02 26.90
CA LEU A 82 4.62 1.79 26.50
C LEU A 82 6.14 2.00 26.46
N ARG A 83 6.62 3.14 25.97
CA ARG A 83 8.04 3.49 25.99
C ARG A 83 8.57 3.67 27.41
N ASP A 84 7.80 4.31 28.30
CA ASP A 84 8.17 4.48 29.71
C ASP A 84 8.32 3.15 30.43
N ARG A 85 7.53 2.14 30.03
CA ARG A 85 7.64 0.75 30.52
C ARG A 85 8.71 -0.09 29.80
N GLY A 86 9.31 0.42 28.73
CA GLY A 86 10.26 -0.32 27.90
C GLY A 86 9.63 -1.40 27.03
N GLU A 87 8.32 -1.33 26.78
CA GLU A 87 7.55 -2.32 26.00
C GLU A 87 7.49 -1.96 24.50
N PRO A 88 7.38 -2.95 23.60
CA PRO A 88 7.21 -2.70 22.17
C PRO A 88 5.92 -1.91 21.89
N ILE A 89 6.00 -0.90 21.03
CA ILE A 89 4.87 -0.01 20.72
C ILE A 89 3.79 -0.71 19.89
N LEU A 90 4.20 -1.59 18.97
CA LEU A 90 3.31 -2.37 18.13
C LEU A 90 3.99 -3.70 17.78
N LEU A 91 3.29 -4.80 18.00
CA LEU A 91 3.71 -6.14 17.60
C LEU A 91 3.24 -6.47 16.18
N TYR A 92 3.86 -7.48 15.55
CA TYR A 92 3.46 -7.91 14.21
C TYR A 92 2.03 -8.48 14.23
N GLY A 93 1.15 -7.91 13.42
CA GLY A 93 -0.26 -8.30 13.36
C GLY A 93 -1.15 -7.68 14.45
N GLU A 94 -0.61 -6.81 15.29
CA GLU A 94 -1.38 -6.07 16.32
C GLU A 94 -2.03 -4.82 15.70
N THR A 95 -3.24 -4.48 16.13
CA THR A 95 -3.88 -3.19 15.80
C THR A 95 -3.62 -2.14 16.88
N GLU A 96 -3.88 -0.87 16.60
CA GLU A 96 -3.69 0.20 17.59
C GLU A 96 -4.58 0.03 18.83
N ILE A 97 -5.77 -0.56 18.66
CA ILE A 97 -6.69 -0.89 19.75
C ILE A 97 -6.12 -2.01 20.61
N ASP A 98 -5.48 -3.01 19.99
CA ASP A 98 -4.84 -4.11 20.73
C ASP A 98 -3.62 -3.63 21.51
N ALA A 99 -2.83 -2.72 20.93
CA ALA A 99 -1.72 -2.06 21.63
C ALA A 99 -2.22 -1.24 22.84
N PHE A 100 -3.37 -0.57 22.72
CA PHE A 100 -4.03 0.10 23.84
C PHE A 100 -4.53 -0.89 24.91
N LYS A 101 -5.08 -2.04 24.53
CA LYS A 101 -5.50 -3.09 25.48
C LYS A 101 -4.33 -3.75 26.22
N ARG A 102 -3.14 -3.75 25.62
CA ARG A 102 -1.90 -4.27 26.23
C ARG A 102 -1.27 -3.28 27.22
N LEU A 103 -1.49 -1.98 27.03
CA LEU A 103 -1.05 -0.94 27.95
C LEU A 103 -1.77 -1.05 29.31
#